data_AF-A0A821G8A6-F1
#
_entry.id   AF-A0A821G8A6-F1
#
_cell.length_a   1.000
_cell.length_b   1.000
_cell.length_c   1.000
_cell.angle_alpha   90.00
_cell.angle_beta   90.00
_cell.angle_gamma   90.00
#
_symmetry.space_group_name_H-M   'P 1'
#
loop_
_entity.id
_entity.type
_entity.pdbx_description
1 polymer ?
#
loop_
_entity_poly.entity_id
_entity_poly.type
_entity_poly.pdbx_seq_one_letter_code
_entity_poly.pdbx_strand_id
1 'polypeptide(L)'
;MAHVYTEFTDALAKAIDQVCSPLYTQMFEKVAKEQLNSLSNEQLTMLTYYPNQITWYEGNRRQEMIERIRHTHLKWFNNWLNENYTGRPPYIKWNSAMINILLHLTNLLFRMDLGDIISSEDTRNECRHIADTVKRLLLSVNESNQITIDPTGIPLVQQLLQILFYFTLDSELVIYLKSLHLVDLVNTLIRTSGDDDEIHLQAYRILAVIMGETDIKQLQNSSRIATVFIIFIKNVIDGGVRTEGRLHNSLRSLKGNL
;
A
#
# COMPACT_ATOMS: atom_id res chain seq x y z
N MET A 1 18.64 20.29 18.11
CA MET A 1 18.29 18.93 18.55
C MET A 1 19.33 17.99 17.99
N ALA A 2 20.06 17.28 18.84
CA ALA A 2 20.98 16.25 18.38
C ALA A 2 20.14 15.12 17.76
N HIS A 3 20.40 14.75 16.51
CA HIS A 3 19.87 13.51 15.93
C HIS A 3 20.46 12.36 16.75
N VAL A 4 19.66 11.78 17.64
CA VAL A 4 19.98 10.50 18.25
C VAL A 4 19.85 9.48 17.12
N TYR A 5 20.97 9.16 16.48
CA TYR A 5 21.01 8.06 15.52
C TYR A 5 20.59 6.79 16.26
N THR A 6 19.52 6.16 15.82
CA THR A 6 19.16 4.84 16.32
C THR A 6 20.25 3.87 15.85
N GLU A 7 20.95 3.25 16.79
CA GLU A 7 22.02 2.29 16.48
C GLU A 7 21.45 1.02 15.84
N PHE A 8 22.20 0.45 14.90
CA PHE A 8 21.87 -0.84 14.32
C PHE A 8 22.14 -1.94 15.34
N THR A 9 21.09 -2.61 15.80
CA THR A 9 21.18 -3.63 16.86
C THR A 9 21.13 -5.05 16.30
N ASP A 10 21.64 -6.02 17.06
CA ASP A 10 21.51 -7.45 16.75
C ASP A 10 20.04 -7.88 16.62
N ALA A 11 19.14 -7.25 17.37
CA ALA A 11 17.71 -7.49 17.29
C ALA A 11 17.12 -7.06 15.93
N LEU A 12 17.56 -5.91 15.41
CA LEU A 12 17.16 -5.42 14.10
C LEU A 12 17.74 -6.28 12.97
N ALA A 13 19.01 -6.66 13.08
CA ALA A 13 19.66 -7.60 12.15
C ALA A 13 18.88 -8.91 12.06
N LYS A 14 18.53 -9.49 13.22
CA LYS A 14 17.72 -10.69 13.32
C LYS A 14 16.33 -10.50 12.71
N ALA A 15 15.67 -9.36 12.93
CA ALA A 15 14.37 -9.09 12.34
C ALA A 15 14.42 -9.08 10.81
N ILE A 16 15.45 -8.45 10.22
CA ILE A 16 15.66 -8.44 8.77
C ILE A 16 15.90 -9.86 8.25
N ASP A 17 16.77 -10.63 8.92
CA ASP A 17 17.09 -12.00 8.47
C ASP A 17 15.86 -12.92 8.55
N GLN A 18 14.99 -12.75 9.55
CA GLN A 18 13.73 -13.47 9.63
C GLN A 18 12.78 -13.08 8.50
N VAL A 19 12.61 -11.77 8.24
CA VAL A 19 11.77 -11.28 7.13
C VAL A 19 12.30 -11.74 5.79
N CYS A 20 13.62 -11.73 5.56
CA CYS A 20 14.24 -12.19 4.31
C CYS A 20 14.38 -13.72 4.22
N SER A 21 13.90 -14.48 5.21
CA SER A 21 14.01 -15.94 5.20
C SER A 21 12.96 -16.57 4.26
N PRO A 22 13.24 -17.75 3.69
CA PRO A 22 12.23 -18.52 2.94
C PRO A 22 11.00 -18.90 3.78
N LEU A 23 11.17 -19.04 5.10
CA LEU A 23 10.07 -19.37 6.01
C LEU A 23 9.00 -18.26 6.02
N TYR A 24 9.43 -17.01 5.85
CA TYR A 24 8.54 -15.86 5.80
C TYR A 24 7.56 -15.96 4.62
N THR A 25 8.05 -16.22 3.41
CA THR A 25 7.20 -16.35 2.22
C THR A 25 6.35 -17.62 2.23
N GLN A 26 6.94 -18.76 2.63
CA GLN A 26 6.24 -20.05 2.73
C GLN A 26 5.05 -20.00 3.67
N MET A 27 5.13 -19.21 4.75
CA MET A 27 4.00 -19.02 5.65
C MET A 27 2.79 -18.41 4.93
N PHE A 28 2.99 -17.38 4.11
CA PHE A 28 1.92 -16.72 3.38
C PHE A 28 1.34 -17.60 2.28
N GLU A 29 2.21 -18.35 1.58
CA GLU A 29 1.80 -19.34 0.60
C GLU A 29 0.90 -20.41 1.22
N LYS A 30 1.25 -20.87 2.42
CA LYS A 30 0.42 -21.82 3.18
C LYS A 30 -0.95 -21.23 3.51
N VAL A 31 -1.00 -20.02 4.06
CA VAL A 31 -2.27 -19.35 4.41
C VAL A 31 -3.16 -19.19 3.17
N ALA A 32 -2.58 -18.76 2.05
CA ALA A 32 -3.29 -18.59 0.79
C ALA A 32 -3.78 -19.94 0.22
N LYS A 33 -2.93 -20.97 0.22
CA LYS A 33 -3.29 -22.30 -0.29
C LYS A 33 -4.38 -22.98 0.54
N GLU A 34 -4.29 -22.88 1.86
CA GLU A 34 -5.23 -23.50 2.79
C GLU A 34 -6.47 -22.64 3.04
N GLN A 35 -6.51 -21.40 2.52
CA GLN A 35 -7.61 -20.44 2.70
C GLN A 35 -7.98 -20.25 4.17
N LEU A 36 -6.96 -20.17 5.04
CA LEU A 36 -7.16 -20.02 6.48
C LEU A 36 -7.81 -18.66 6.78
N ASN A 37 -8.90 -18.67 7.56
CA ASN A 37 -9.63 -17.44 7.91
C ASN A 37 -8.97 -16.65 9.05
N SER A 38 -8.01 -17.25 9.76
CA SER A 38 -7.27 -16.63 10.86
C SER A 38 -5.81 -17.05 10.84
N LEU A 39 -4.97 -16.22 11.48
CA LEU A 39 -3.53 -16.43 11.61
C LEU A 39 -3.23 -16.98 13.01
N SER A 40 -2.29 -17.92 13.11
CA SER A 40 -1.76 -18.38 14.40
C SER A 40 -0.92 -17.29 15.08
N ASN A 41 -0.66 -17.42 16.38
CA ASN A 41 0.17 -16.46 17.12
C ASN A 41 1.58 -16.31 16.54
N GLU A 42 2.16 -17.41 16.05
CA GLU A 42 3.46 -17.39 15.38
C GLU A 42 3.39 -16.60 14.07
N GLN A 43 2.34 -16.83 13.28
CA GLN A 43 2.14 -16.12 12.01
C GLN A 43 1.89 -14.62 12.23
N LEU A 44 1.09 -14.28 13.24
CA LEU A 44 0.89 -12.89 13.67
C LEU A 44 2.19 -12.26 14.13
N THR A 45 3.03 -12.98 14.86
CA THR A 45 4.35 -12.48 15.29
C THR A 45 5.22 -12.19 14.08
N MET A 46 5.29 -13.10 13.10
CA MET A 46 6.05 -12.86 11.88
C MET A 46 5.53 -11.65 11.09
N LEU A 47 4.22 -11.46 11.02
CA LEU A 47 3.56 -10.35 10.31
C LEU A 47 3.65 -9.00 11.01
N THR A 48 3.69 -8.98 12.34
CA THR A 48 3.55 -7.75 13.12
C THR A 48 4.85 -7.36 13.80
N TYR A 49 5.49 -8.27 14.52
CA TYR A 49 6.62 -7.94 15.38
C TYR A 49 7.85 -7.55 14.56
N TYR A 50 8.31 -8.42 13.65
CA TYR A 50 9.54 -8.14 12.88
C TYR A 50 9.38 -6.95 11.91
N PRO A 51 8.26 -6.83 11.15
CA PRO A 51 8.03 -5.65 10.31
C PRO A 51 7.99 -4.35 11.11
N ASN A 52 7.34 -4.33 12.28
CA ASN A 52 7.32 -3.13 13.13
C ASN A 52 8.72 -2.71 13.59
N GLN A 53 9.59 -3.66 13.96
CA GLN A 53 10.98 -3.34 14.32
C GLN A 53 11.73 -2.65 13.16
N ILE A 54 11.44 -3.06 11.92
CA ILE A 54 12.05 -2.48 10.71
C ILE A 54 11.43 -1.11 10.39
N THR A 55 10.10 -0.99 10.46
CA THR A 55 9.36 0.23 10.09
C THR A 55 9.86 1.46 10.84
N TRP A 56 10.16 1.34 12.14
CA TRP A 56 10.54 2.48 12.99
C TRP A 56 12.04 2.75 13.07
N TYR A 57 12.88 1.97 12.39
CA TYR A 57 14.32 2.21 12.37
C TYR A 57 14.69 3.39 11.47
N GLU A 58 15.27 4.46 12.03
CA GLU A 58 15.66 5.69 11.29
C GLU A 58 17.18 5.82 11.10
N GLY A 59 17.95 4.75 11.37
CA GLY A 59 19.41 4.78 11.27
C GLY A 59 19.95 4.81 9.83
N ASN A 60 21.24 5.07 9.70
CA ASN A 60 21.95 5.27 8.43
C ASN A 60 21.89 4.07 7.46
N ARG A 61 21.63 2.86 7.96
CA ARG A 61 21.50 1.63 7.15
C ARG A 61 20.09 1.36 6.64
N ARG A 62 19.09 2.22 6.94
CA ARG A 62 17.68 1.95 6.61
C ARG A 62 17.47 1.64 5.12
N GLN A 63 18.07 2.42 4.23
CA GLN A 63 17.89 2.23 2.78
C GLN A 63 18.46 0.89 2.30
N GLU A 64 19.66 0.51 2.76
CA GLU A 64 20.28 -0.80 2.46
C GLU A 64 19.36 -1.95 2.88
N MET A 65 18.77 -1.86 4.07
CA MET A 65 17.90 -2.88 4.63
C MET A 65 16.58 -3.02 3.86
N ILE A 66 15.92 -1.89 3.58
CA ILE A 66 14.65 -1.88 2.84
C ILE A 66 14.86 -2.40 1.42
N GLU A 67 15.95 -2.03 0.76
CA GLU A 67 16.26 -2.54 -0.57
C GLU A 67 16.58 -4.05 -0.57
N ARG A 68 17.24 -4.57 0.47
CA ARG A 68 17.42 -6.02 0.65
C ARG A 68 16.08 -6.74 0.77
N ILE A 69 15.15 -6.20 1.56
CA ILE A 69 13.80 -6.75 1.74
C ILE A 69 13.03 -6.73 0.41
N ARG A 70 13.07 -5.62 -0.32
CA ARG A 70 12.42 -5.46 -1.63
C ARG A 70 12.97 -6.45 -2.66
N HIS A 71 14.29 -6.55 -2.79
CA HIS A 71 14.93 -7.53 -3.70
C HIS A 71 14.54 -8.96 -3.37
N THR A 72 14.35 -9.28 -2.09
CA THR A 72 13.96 -10.62 -1.68
C THR A 72 12.52 -10.94 -2.07
N HIS A 73 11.61 -9.96 -1.93
CA HIS A 73 10.17 -10.24 -1.89
C HIS A 73 9.35 -9.72 -3.05
N LEU A 74 9.76 -8.67 -3.78
CA LEU A 74 8.86 -8.01 -4.74
C LEU A 74 8.40 -8.93 -5.87
N LYS A 75 9.32 -9.69 -6.45
CA LYS A 75 8.98 -10.65 -7.52
C LYS A 75 8.03 -11.73 -7.02
N TRP A 76 8.30 -12.27 -5.84
CA TRP A 76 7.43 -13.23 -5.18
C TRP A 76 6.05 -12.63 -4.90
N PHE A 77 6.00 -11.43 -4.34
CA PHE A 77 4.76 -10.72 -4.02
C PHE A 77 3.92 -10.49 -5.27
N ASN A 78 4.53 -10.09 -6.38
CA ASN A 78 3.83 -9.92 -7.66
C ASN A 78 3.23 -11.24 -8.16
N ASN A 79 3.98 -12.34 -8.08
CA ASN A 79 3.47 -13.67 -8.44
C ASN A 79 2.32 -14.09 -7.52
N TRP A 80 2.48 -13.90 -6.22
CA TRP A 80 1.47 -14.22 -5.21
C TRP A 80 0.16 -13.44 -5.45
N LEU A 81 0.24 -12.13 -5.76
CA LEU A 81 -0.93 -11.33 -6.15
C LEU A 81 -1.63 -11.91 -7.38
N ASN A 82 -0.86 -12.28 -8.40
CA ASN A 82 -1.37 -12.76 -9.68
C ASN A 82 -2.03 -14.15 -9.58
N GLU A 83 -1.47 -15.06 -8.79
CA GLU A 83 -2.00 -16.42 -8.57
C GLU A 83 -3.30 -16.43 -7.77
N ASN A 84 -3.38 -15.56 -6.76
CA ASN A 84 -4.50 -15.52 -5.81
C ASN A 84 -5.71 -14.72 -6.30
N TYR A 85 -5.65 -14.24 -7.53
CA TYR A 85 -6.73 -13.52 -8.21
C TYR A 85 -7.62 -14.42 -9.08
N THR A 86 -7.34 -15.72 -9.12
CA THR A 86 -8.10 -16.67 -9.94
C THR A 86 -9.54 -16.86 -9.44
N GLY A 87 -10.53 -16.27 -10.11
CA GLY A 87 -11.96 -16.44 -9.84
C GLY A 87 -12.84 -15.33 -10.43
N ARG A 88 -14.17 -15.57 -10.53
CA ARG A 88 -15.17 -14.51 -10.77
C ARG A 88 -16.22 -14.57 -9.65
N PRO A 89 -16.34 -13.55 -8.79
CA PRO A 89 -15.52 -12.32 -8.77
C PRO A 89 -14.07 -12.57 -8.29
N PRO A 90 -13.12 -11.68 -8.65
CA PRO A 90 -11.69 -11.87 -8.36
C PRO A 90 -11.31 -11.82 -6.86
N TYR A 91 -12.20 -11.32 -6.01
CA TYR A 91 -12.00 -11.21 -4.56
C TYR A 91 -12.55 -12.40 -3.76
N ILE A 92 -13.11 -13.43 -4.40
CA ILE A 92 -13.75 -14.55 -3.68
C ILE A 92 -12.75 -15.35 -2.80
N LYS A 93 -11.46 -15.34 -3.16
CA LYS A 93 -10.39 -15.98 -2.39
C LYS A 93 -9.79 -15.06 -1.33
N TRP A 94 -10.13 -13.78 -1.32
CA TRP A 94 -9.52 -12.78 -0.45
C TRP A 94 -10.25 -12.71 0.88
N ASN A 95 -10.00 -13.70 1.73
CA ASN A 95 -10.51 -13.71 3.09
C ASN A 95 -9.77 -12.69 3.98
N SER A 96 -10.25 -12.50 5.20
CA SER A 96 -9.68 -11.52 6.16
C SER A 96 -8.19 -11.74 6.43
N ALA A 97 -7.72 -12.99 6.46
CA ALA A 97 -6.30 -13.27 6.68
C ALA A 97 -5.44 -12.83 5.48
N MET A 98 -5.90 -13.07 4.26
CA MET A 98 -5.20 -12.64 3.05
C MET A 98 -5.16 -11.11 2.90
N ILE A 99 -6.25 -10.42 3.25
CA ILE A 99 -6.28 -8.96 3.29
C ILE A 99 -5.29 -8.42 4.33
N ASN A 100 -5.21 -9.04 5.51
CA ASN A 100 -4.21 -8.66 6.52
C ASN A 100 -2.78 -8.87 6.02
N ILE A 101 -2.50 -10.01 5.38
CA ILE A 101 -1.19 -10.27 4.77
C ILE A 101 -0.86 -9.20 3.73
N LEU A 102 -1.80 -8.87 2.84
CA LEU A 102 -1.62 -7.84 1.82
C LEU A 102 -1.31 -6.48 2.45
N LEU A 103 -2.05 -6.07 3.47
CA LEU A 103 -1.81 -4.83 4.21
C LEU A 103 -0.40 -4.79 4.80
N HIS A 104 0.03 -5.88 5.44
CA HIS A 104 1.35 -5.96 6.06
C HIS A 104 2.49 -5.94 5.03
N LEU A 105 2.36 -6.70 3.94
CA LEU A 105 3.36 -6.70 2.86
C LEU A 105 3.42 -5.32 2.19
N THR A 106 2.28 -4.68 1.98
CA THR A 106 2.21 -3.32 1.44
C THR A 106 2.96 -2.33 2.34
N ASN A 107 2.74 -2.42 3.66
CA ASN A 107 3.44 -1.60 4.65
C ASN A 107 4.92 -1.96 4.83
N LEU A 108 5.35 -3.16 4.48
CA LEU A 108 6.76 -3.53 4.57
C LEU A 108 7.53 -3.08 3.32
N LEU A 109 6.91 -3.20 2.15
CA LEU A 109 7.58 -3.02 0.86
C LEU A 109 7.52 -1.59 0.34
N PHE A 110 6.44 -0.85 0.64
CA PHE A 110 6.09 0.38 -0.10
C PHE A 110 5.92 1.64 0.75
N ARG A 111 6.38 1.69 2.01
CA ARG A 111 6.28 2.88 2.90
C ARG A 111 7.19 4.05 2.50
N MET A 112 7.13 4.44 1.23
CA MET A 112 7.81 5.61 0.69
C MET A 112 7.28 6.91 1.32
N ASP A 113 6.07 6.90 1.90
CA ASP A 113 5.55 7.99 2.74
C ASP A 113 6.39 8.22 4.01
N LEU A 114 7.15 7.22 4.48
CA LEU A 114 8.12 7.34 5.57
C LEU A 114 9.51 7.81 5.10
N GLY A 115 9.66 8.05 3.79
CA GLY A 115 10.89 8.47 3.13
C GLY A 115 11.82 7.34 2.72
N ASP A 116 11.30 6.13 2.61
CA ASP A 116 11.99 5.06 1.90
C ASP A 116 12.09 5.44 0.42
N ILE A 117 13.28 5.30 -0.16
CA ILE A 117 13.53 5.64 -1.56
C ILE A 117 13.79 4.33 -2.30
N ILE A 118 13.32 4.22 -3.54
CA ILE A 118 13.72 3.10 -4.40
C ILE A 118 15.06 3.44 -5.03
N SER A 119 16.11 2.74 -4.60
CA SER A 119 17.48 3.05 -5.01
C SER A 119 17.89 2.36 -6.31
N SER A 120 17.31 1.19 -6.59
CA SER A 120 17.72 0.29 -7.66
C SER A 120 16.72 0.24 -8.82
N GLU A 121 17.23 0.15 -10.05
CA GLU A 121 16.37 0.03 -11.24
C GLU A 121 15.65 -1.31 -11.31
N ASP A 122 16.27 -2.39 -10.82
CA ASP A 122 15.64 -3.70 -10.72
C ASP A 122 14.41 -3.66 -9.80
N THR A 123 14.50 -2.96 -8.67
CA THR A 123 13.35 -2.74 -7.79
C THR A 123 12.26 -1.92 -8.47
N ARG A 124 12.62 -0.86 -9.22
CA ARG A 124 11.64 -0.10 -10.01
C ARG A 124 10.96 -0.97 -11.07
N ASN A 125 11.71 -1.82 -11.77
CA ASN A 125 11.17 -2.76 -12.74
C ASN A 125 10.14 -3.71 -12.11
N GLU A 126 10.45 -4.28 -10.95
CA GLU A 126 9.48 -5.12 -10.22
C GLU A 126 8.26 -4.30 -9.76
N CYS A 127 8.42 -3.05 -9.31
CA CYS A 127 7.30 -2.16 -9.01
C CYS A 127 6.43 -1.86 -10.25
N ARG A 128 7.02 -1.68 -11.44
CA ARG A 128 6.26 -1.53 -12.70
C ARG A 128 5.42 -2.78 -12.99
N HIS A 129 5.99 -3.97 -12.84
CA HIS A 129 5.25 -5.23 -12.99
C HIS A 129 4.12 -5.39 -11.96
N ILE A 130 4.34 -4.93 -10.73
CA ILE A 130 3.28 -4.90 -9.70
C ILE A 130 2.18 -3.93 -10.09
N ALA A 131 2.50 -2.75 -10.62
CA ALA A 131 1.50 -1.79 -11.09
C ALA A 131 0.64 -2.37 -12.23
N ASP A 132 1.25 -3.11 -13.17
CA ASP A 132 0.52 -3.86 -14.21
C ASP A 132 -0.43 -4.90 -13.60
N THR A 133 0.04 -5.68 -12.63
CA THR A 133 -0.79 -6.65 -11.91
C THR A 133 -1.95 -5.94 -11.21
N VAL A 134 -1.67 -4.94 -10.38
CA VAL A 134 -2.68 -4.16 -9.66
C VAL A 134 -3.73 -3.56 -10.60
N LYS A 135 -3.32 -2.98 -11.74
CA LYS A 135 -4.23 -2.49 -12.77
C LYS A 135 -5.17 -3.58 -13.27
N ARG A 136 -4.64 -4.76 -13.61
CA ARG A 136 -5.45 -5.91 -14.06
C ARG A 136 -6.45 -6.34 -12.99
N LEU A 137 -6.02 -6.40 -11.73
CA LEU A 137 -6.89 -6.76 -10.61
C LEU A 137 -8.07 -5.79 -10.48
N LEU A 138 -7.77 -4.48 -10.47
CA LEU A 138 -8.78 -3.42 -10.38
C LEU A 138 -9.74 -3.43 -11.58
N LEU A 139 -9.25 -3.72 -12.78
CA LEU A 139 -10.09 -3.86 -13.98
C LEU A 139 -11.12 -4.98 -13.82
N SER A 140 -10.73 -6.16 -13.34
CA SER A 140 -11.72 -7.23 -13.17
C SER A 140 -12.66 -7.02 -12.01
N VAL A 141 -12.21 -6.37 -10.93
CA VAL A 141 -13.13 -5.94 -9.87
C VAL A 141 -14.21 -5.06 -10.48
N ASN A 142 -13.81 -4.07 -11.30
CA ASN A 142 -14.73 -3.19 -11.99
C ASN A 142 -15.66 -3.94 -12.96
N GLU A 143 -15.14 -4.84 -13.80
CA GLU A 143 -15.94 -5.66 -14.71
C GLU A 143 -16.98 -6.51 -13.98
N SER A 144 -16.66 -6.98 -12.77
CA SER A 144 -17.56 -7.77 -11.92
C SER A 144 -18.56 -6.90 -11.13
N ASN A 145 -18.35 -5.58 -11.08
CA ASN A 145 -19.09 -4.63 -10.23
C ASN A 145 -19.47 -3.36 -10.99
N GLN A 146 -20.29 -3.50 -12.04
CA GLN A 146 -20.61 -2.39 -12.96
C GLN A 146 -21.38 -1.22 -12.32
N ILE A 147 -22.14 -1.50 -11.25
CA ILE A 147 -23.02 -0.50 -10.58
C ILE A 147 -22.44 -0.12 -9.23
N THR A 148 -22.16 -1.10 -8.38
CA THR A 148 -21.66 -0.91 -7.03
C THR A 148 -20.66 -2.01 -6.72
N ILE A 149 -19.53 -1.63 -6.10
CA ILE A 149 -18.53 -2.58 -5.62
C ILE A 149 -19.15 -3.39 -4.49
N ASP A 150 -19.13 -4.71 -4.63
CA ASP A 150 -19.47 -5.65 -3.58
C ASP A 150 -18.70 -5.31 -2.30
N PRO A 151 -19.37 -5.15 -1.15
CA PRO A 151 -18.72 -4.83 0.12
C PRO A 151 -17.56 -5.76 0.49
N THR A 152 -17.61 -7.03 0.06
CA THR A 152 -16.54 -8.00 0.30
C THR A 152 -15.27 -7.70 -0.51
N GLY A 153 -15.40 -6.99 -1.64
CA GLY A 153 -14.29 -6.56 -2.48
C GLY A 153 -13.65 -5.24 -2.07
N ILE A 154 -14.34 -4.41 -1.26
CA ILE A 154 -13.87 -3.08 -0.83
C ILE A 154 -12.47 -3.13 -0.20
N PRO A 155 -12.17 -4.02 0.77
CA PRO A 155 -10.85 -4.05 1.40
C PRO A 155 -9.72 -4.33 0.40
N LEU A 156 -9.96 -5.18 -0.59
CA LEU A 156 -8.98 -5.46 -1.64
C LEU A 156 -8.74 -4.20 -2.49
N VAL A 157 -9.80 -3.52 -2.93
CA VAL A 157 -9.69 -2.29 -3.73
C VAL A 157 -8.91 -1.21 -3.00
N GLN A 158 -9.19 -1.00 -1.70
CA GLN A 158 -8.45 -0.06 -0.85
C GLN A 158 -6.94 -0.36 -0.85
N GLN A 159 -6.55 -1.62 -0.62
CA GLN A 159 -5.14 -2.01 -0.59
C GLN A 159 -4.47 -1.87 -1.97
N LEU A 160 -5.17 -2.22 -3.05
CA LEU A 160 -4.66 -2.09 -4.41
C LEU A 160 -4.43 -0.62 -4.80
N LEU A 161 -5.37 0.27 -4.45
CA LEU A 161 -5.19 1.71 -4.66
C LEU A 161 -4.06 2.27 -3.78
N GLN A 162 -3.91 1.80 -2.54
CA GLN A 162 -2.81 2.20 -1.67
C GLN A 162 -1.42 1.89 -2.29
N ILE A 163 -1.27 0.73 -2.94
CA ILE A 163 -0.03 0.36 -3.64
C ILE A 163 0.26 1.35 -4.78
N LEU A 164 -0.75 1.65 -5.62
CA LEU A 164 -0.60 2.63 -6.70
C LEU A 164 -0.28 4.03 -6.16
N PHE A 165 -0.93 4.43 -5.06
CA PHE A 165 -0.63 5.69 -4.40
C PHE A 165 0.84 5.75 -3.97
N TYR A 166 1.39 4.70 -3.34
CA TYR A 166 2.80 4.71 -2.98
C TYR A 166 3.71 4.93 -4.20
N PHE A 167 3.40 4.30 -5.34
CA PHE A 167 4.15 4.51 -6.58
C PHE A 167 4.08 5.95 -7.13
N THR A 168 3.13 6.78 -6.67
CA THR A 168 3.10 8.21 -7.00
C THR A 168 4.20 9.03 -6.31
N LEU A 169 4.89 8.46 -5.32
CA LEU A 169 5.95 9.12 -4.55
C LEU A 169 7.34 8.97 -5.20
N ASP A 170 7.48 8.14 -6.24
CA ASP A 170 8.71 7.98 -7.03
C ASP A 170 8.51 8.54 -8.45
N SER A 171 9.40 9.44 -8.88
CA SER A 171 9.23 10.17 -10.15
C SER A 171 9.26 9.28 -11.38
N GLU A 172 10.08 8.23 -11.39
CA GLU A 172 10.17 7.28 -12.52
C GLU A 172 8.93 6.40 -12.60
N LEU A 173 8.43 5.96 -11.44
CA LEU A 173 7.16 5.23 -11.38
C LEU A 173 5.97 6.11 -11.77
N VAL A 174 5.97 7.41 -11.45
CA VAL A 174 4.93 8.35 -11.91
C VAL A 174 4.85 8.41 -13.44
N ILE A 175 6.00 8.49 -14.12
CA ILE A 175 6.05 8.48 -15.60
C ILE A 175 5.41 7.20 -16.13
N TYR A 176 5.73 6.07 -15.51
CA TYR A 176 5.15 4.79 -15.88
C TYR A 176 3.64 4.71 -15.60
N LEU A 177 3.16 5.15 -14.43
CA LEU A 177 1.73 5.17 -14.09
C LEU A 177 0.91 5.99 -15.09
N LYS A 178 1.46 7.11 -15.60
CA LYS A 178 0.82 7.92 -16.65
C LYS A 178 0.64 7.12 -17.95
N SER A 179 1.60 6.26 -18.29
CA SER A 179 1.51 5.36 -19.46
C SER A 179 0.45 4.26 -19.32
N LEU A 180 0.01 3.96 -18.09
CA LEU A 180 -0.97 2.91 -17.83
C LEU A 180 -2.43 3.34 -18.09
N HIS A 181 -2.69 4.60 -18.45
CA HIS A 181 -4.02 5.13 -18.73
C HIS A 181 -5.06 4.83 -17.63
N LEU A 182 -4.69 5.07 -16.36
CA LEU A 182 -5.49 4.68 -15.19
C LEU A 182 -6.70 5.60 -14.92
N VAL A 183 -6.82 6.74 -15.61
CA VAL A 183 -7.81 7.79 -15.30
C VAL A 183 -9.24 7.24 -15.33
N ASP A 184 -9.65 6.58 -16.42
CA ASP A 184 -11.01 6.06 -16.58
C ASP A 184 -11.33 4.94 -15.58
N LEU A 185 -10.33 4.10 -15.29
CA LEU A 185 -10.45 3.04 -14.29
C LEU A 185 -10.69 3.63 -12.91
N VAL A 186 -9.88 4.60 -12.49
CA VAL A 186 -9.97 5.22 -11.17
C VAL A 186 -11.27 6.03 -11.03
N ASN A 187 -11.68 6.77 -12.07
CA ASN A 187 -12.97 7.46 -12.09
C ASN A 187 -14.15 6.49 -11.98
N THR A 188 -14.04 5.32 -12.61
CA THR A 188 -15.08 4.29 -12.50
C THR A 188 -15.15 3.73 -11.08
N LEU A 189 -14.00 3.46 -10.45
CA LEU A 189 -13.94 2.98 -9.06
C LEU A 189 -14.58 3.99 -8.10
N ILE A 190 -14.30 5.29 -8.24
CA ILE A 190 -14.94 6.35 -7.44
C ILE A 190 -16.46 6.32 -7.59
N ARG A 191 -16.97 6.11 -8.81
CA ARG A 191 -18.41 6.08 -9.07
C ARG A 191 -19.07 4.85 -8.44
N THR A 192 -18.41 3.70 -8.47
CA THR A 192 -18.98 2.43 -8.01
C THR A 192 -18.71 2.13 -6.54
N SER A 193 -17.82 2.87 -5.87
CA SER A 193 -17.49 2.69 -4.45
C SER A 193 -18.47 3.35 -3.46
N GLY A 194 -19.49 4.07 -3.93
CA GLY A 194 -20.43 4.76 -3.06
C GLY A 194 -19.75 5.89 -2.27
N ASP A 195 -19.82 5.84 -0.94
CA ASP A 195 -19.22 6.83 -0.04
C ASP A 195 -17.96 6.31 0.69
N ASP A 196 -17.28 5.30 0.14
CA ASP A 196 -16.04 4.78 0.74
C ASP A 196 -14.91 5.82 0.70
N ASP A 197 -14.64 6.44 1.85
CA ASP A 197 -13.69 7.55 1.97
C ASP A 197 -12.25 7.14 1.64
N GLU A 198 -11.85 5.89 1.90
CA GLU A 198 -10.48 5.42 1.66
C GLU A 198 -10.23 5.19 0.16
N ILE A 199 -11.16 4.54 -0.55
CA ILE A 199 -11.10 4.42 -2.01
C ILE A 199 -11.03 5.81 -2.63
N HIS A 200 -11.88 6.73 -2.19
CA HIS A 200 -11.92 8.09 -2.73
C HIS A 200 -10.61 8.84 -2.46
N LEU A 201 -10.07 8.75 -1.24
CA LEU A 201 -8.83 9.40 -0.85
C LEU A 201 -7.68 8.95 -1.75
N GLN A 202 -7.45 7.64 -1.87
CA GLN A 202 -6.34 7.12 -2.68
C GLN A 202 -6.56 7.40 -4.16
N ALA A 203 -7.79 7.26 -4.65
CA ALA A 203 -8.14 7.58 -6.03
C ALA A 203 -7.82 9.03 -6.40
N TYR A 204 -8.25 10.00 -5.58
CA TYR A 204 -7.98 11.42 -5.84
C TYR A 204 -6.49 11.76 -5.80
N ARG A 205 -5.73 11.12 -4.90
CA ARG A 205 -4.27 11.32 -4.82
C ARG A 205 -3.55 10.77 -6.04
N ILE A 206 -3.96 9.60 -6.53
CA ILE A 206 -3.45 9.02 -7.78
C ILE A 206 -3.76 9.96 -8.94
N LEU A 207 -5.03 10.36 -9.10
CA LEU A 207 -5.49 11.25 -10.16
C LEU A 207 -4.74 12.58 -10.17
N ALA A 208 -4.50 13.18 -9.00
CA ALA A 208 -3.76 14.44 -8.88
C ALA A 208 -2.33 14.38 -9.45
N VAL A 209 -1.73 13.18 -9.47
CA VAL A 209 -0.36 12.99 -9.97
C VAL A 209 -0.33 12.56 -11.44
N ILE A 210 -1.29 11.73 -11.87
CA ILE A 210 -1.30 11.18 -13.24
C ILE A 210 -2.02 12.06 -14.27
N MET A 211 -2.96 12.91 -13.85
CA MET A 211 -3.71 13.79 -14.74
C MET A 211 -2.93 15.06 -15.10
N GLY A 212 -3.19 15.62 -16.29
CA GLY A 212 -2.73 16.96 -16.65
C GLY A 212 -3.57 18.06 -16.00
N GLU A 213 -3.06 19.29 -15.95
CA GLU A 213 -3.79 20.44 -15.38
C GLU A 213 -5.15 20.69 -16.05
N THR A 214 -5.26 20.42 -17.35
CA THR A 214 -6.51 20.55 -18.11
C THR A 214 -7.56 19.55 -17.67
N ASP A 215 -7.14 18.35 -17.30
CA ASP A 215 -8.02 17.23 -16.95
C ASP A 215 -8.47 17.37 -15.49
N ILE A 216 -7.59 17.84 -14.60
CA ILE A 216 -7.92 18.10 -13.19
C ILE A 216 -9.08 19.10 -13.07
N LYS A 217 -9.12 20.12 -13.93
CA LYS A 217 -10.22 21.10 -13.97
C LYS A 217 -11.57 20.50 -14.37
N GLN A 218 -11.58 19.30 -14.93
CA GLN A 218 -12.78 18.56 -15.31
C GLN A 218 -13.26 17.60 -14.23
N LEU A 219 -12.50 17.42 -13.14
CA LEU A 219 -12.93 16.62 -12.00
C LEU A 219 -14.23 17.21 -11.43
N GLN A 220 -15.29 16.42 -11.51
CA GLN A 220 -16.59 16.79 -10.97
C GLN A 220 -16.59 16.61 -9.44
N ASN A 221 -17.46 17.36 -8.76
CA ASN A 221 -17.70 17.25 -7.32
C ASN A 221 -16.49 17.64 -6.43
N SER A 222 -15.96 18.84 -6.67
CA SER A 222 -14.90 19.47 -5.84
C SER A 222 -15.24 19.50 -4.34
N SER A 223 -16.52 19.61 -3.99
CA SER A 223 -17.01 19.52 -2.61
C SER A 223 -16.71 18.17 -1.96
N ARG A 224 -16.94 17.05 -2.67
CA ARG A 224 -16.64 15.70 -2.15
C ARG A 224 -15.14 15.51 -2.00
N ILE A 225 -14.35 15.93 -2.99
CA ILE A 225 -12.88 15.88 -2.93
C ILE A 225 -12.40 16.61 -1.67
N ALA A 226 -12.79 17.88 -1.50
CA ALA A 226 -12.40 18.67 -0.34
C ALA A 226 -12.82 18.01 0.98
N THR A 227 -14.04 17.46 1.05
CA THR A 227 -14.56 16.79 2.24
C THR A 227 -13.73 15.57 2.61
N VAL A 228 -13.38 14.71 1.65
CA VAL A 228 -12.54 13.52 1.87
C VAL A 228 -11.18 13.91 2.44
N PHE A 229 -10.52 14.91 1.87
CA PHE A 229 -9.24 15.40 2.40
C PHE A 229 -9.36 16.05 3.78
N ILE A 230 -10.43 16.81 4.05
CA ILE A 230 -10.68 17.40 5.37
C ILE A 230 -10.89 16.32 6.43
N ILE A 231 -11.71 15.29 6.13
CA ILE A 231 -11.94 14.16 7.04
C ILE A 231 -10.63 13.45 7.32
N PHE A 232 -9.85 13.15 6.29
CA PHE A 232 -8.53 12.54 6.42
C PHE A 232 -7.60 13.36 7.34
N ILE A 233 -7.45 14.67 7.08
CA ILE A 233 -6.61 15.55 7.90
C ILE A 233 -7.09 15.61 9.36
N LYS A 234 -8.40 15.70 9.58
CA LYS A 234 -8.98 15.68 10.94
C LYS A 234 -8.66 14.39 11.67
N ASN A 235 -8.88 13.25 11.02
CA ASN A 235 -8.54 11.94 11.57
C ASN A 235 -7.06 11.85 11.96
N VAL A 236 -6.18 12.39 11.12
CA VAL A 236 -4.74 12.44 11.40
C VAL A 236 -4.44 13.33 12.64
N ILE A 237 -5.08 14.50 12.76
CA ILE A 237 -4.91 15.44 13.89
C ILE A 237 -5.44 14.85 15.21
N ASP A 238 -6.52 14.08 15.14
CA ASP A 238 -7.20 13.51 16.31
C ASP A 238 -6.58 12.19 16.78
N GLY A 239 -5.47 11.77 16.17
CA GLY A 239 -4.74 10.57 16.57
C GLY A 239 -5.35 9.28 16.03
N GLY A 240 -6.04 9.36 14.89
CA GLY A 240 -6.52 8.22 14.12
C GLY A 240 -5.38 7.28 13.68
N VAL A 241 -5.73 6.19 13.02
CA VAL A 241 -4.78 5.18 12.56
C VAL A 241 -3.66 5.84 11.75
N ARG A 242 -2.40 5.53 12.09
CA ARG A 242 -1.19 6.09 11.43
C ARG A 242 -0.99 5.49 10.04
N THR A 243 -1.94 5.70 9.13
CA THR A 243 -1.80 5.33 7.72
C THR A 243 -0.67 6.13 7.06
N GLU A 244 -0.45 7.39 7.48
CA GLU A 244 0.68 8.23 7.05
C GLU A 244 1.53 8.75 8.22
N GLY A 245 2.64 8.08 8.50
CA GLY A 245 3.46 8.39 9.68
C GLY A 245 4.03 9.81 9.67
N ARG A 246 4.49 10.30 8.50
CA ARG A 246 5.10 11.63 8.39
C ARG A 246 4.10 12.78 8.50
N LEU A 247 2.96 12.68 7.82
CA LEU A 247 1.91 13.70 7.91
C LEU A 247 1.33 13.72 9.33
N HIS A 248 1.09 12.55 9.92
CA HIS A 248 0.63 12.42 11.30
C HIS A 248 1.60 13.03 12.31
N ASN A 249 2.90 12.74 12.20
CA ASN A 249 3.90 13.32 13.09
C ASN A 249 4.03 14.84 12.90
N SER A 250 3.95 15.33 11.66
CA SER A 250 4.01 16.76 11.32
C SER A 250 2.80 17.54 11.84
N LEU A 251 1.59 17.04 11.63
CA LEU A 251 0.37 17.72 12.08
C LEU A 251 0.23 17.70 13.61
N ARG A 252 0.64 16.60 14.26
CA ARG A 252 0.63 16.50 15.72
C ARG A 252 1.67 17.40 16.37
N SER A 253 2.86 17.56 15.77
CA SER A 253 3.87 18.50 16.29
C SER A 253 3.39 19.95 16.21
N LEU A 254 2.58 20.29 15.21
CA LEU A 254 1.91 21.60 15.12
C LEU A 254 0.84 21.78 16.20
N LYS A 255 0.06 20.73 16.53
CA LYS A 255 -0.93 20.75 17.63
C LYS A 255 -0.28 20.88 19.02
N GLY A 256 0.95 20.39 19.19
CA GLY A 256 1.67 20.41 20.47
C GLY A 256 2.17 21.79 20.94
N ASN A 257 2.03 22.84 20.13
CA ASN A 257 2.50 24.20 20.42
C ASN A 257 1.38 25.26 20.46
N LEU A 258 0.11 24.86 20.68
CA LEU A 258 -1.03 25.75 20.89
C LEU A 258 -1.71 25.49 22.23
#